data_AF-A0A2M6UWC7-F1
#
_entry.id   AF-A0A2M6UWC7-F1
#
_cell.length_a   1.000
_cell.length_b   1.000
_cell.length_c   1.000
_cell.angle_alpha   90.00
_cell.angle_beta   90.00
_cell.angle_gamma   90.00
#
_symmetry.space_group_name_H-M   'P 1'
#
loop_
_entity.id
_entity.type
_entity.pdbx_description
1 polymer ?
#
loop_
_entity_poly.entity_id
_entity_poly.type
_entity_poly.pdbx_seq_one_letter_code
_entity_poly.pdbx_strand_id
1 'polypeptide(L)' 'MNISYEIIRLFCILIVFIPIYATFVKTFGGWSWKKSIITGLFVGILFFISDSLCRYFGLY' A
#
# COMPACT_ATOMS: atom_id res chain seq x y z
N MET A 1 -16.73 11.67 -10.67
CA MET A 1 -16.17 10.59 -9.80
C MET A 1 -16.07 11.15 -8.39
N ASN A 2 -16.62 10.48 -7.38
CA ASN A 2 -16.69 11.05 -6.02
C ASN A 2 -15.33 10.90 -5.32
N ILE A 3 -14.59 12.00 -5.20
CA ILE A 3 -13.22 12.03 -4.64
C ILE A 3 -13.18 11.45 -3.23
N SER A 4 -14.19 11.74 -2.40
CA SER A 4 -14.26 11.19 -1.04
C SER A 4 -14.38 9.67 -1.03
N TYR A 5 -15.15 9.10 -1.97
CA TYR A 5 -15.30 7.64 -2.09
C TYR A 5 -13.99 6.96 -2.52
N GLU A 6 -13.28 7.57 -3.47
CA GLU A 6 -11.98 7.09 -3.94
C GLU A 6 -10.93 7.09 -2.84
N ILE A 7 -10.87 8.17 -2.05
CA ILE A 7 -9.96 8.28 -0.89
C ILE A 7 -10.29 7.20 0.15
N ILE A 8 -11.56 7.01 0.49
CA ILE A 8 -11.98 5.99 1.46
C ILE A 8 -11.63 4.59 0.95
N ARG A 9 -11.88 4.30 -0.33
CA ARG A 9 -11.54 3.01 -0.94
C ARG A 9 -10.04 2.72 -0.86
N LEU A 10 -9.20 3.70 -1.23
CA LEU A 10 -7.75 3.57 -1.15
C LEU A 10 -7.26 3.38 0.29
N PHE A 11 -7.85 4.11 1.25
CA PHE A 11 -7.49 4.00 2.66
C PHE A 11 -7.82 2.61 3.23
N CYS A 12 -8.99 2.05 2.87
CA CYS A 12 -9.35 0.68 3.24
C CYS A 12 -8.38 -0.34 2.64
N ILE A 13 -7.96 -0.19 1.38
CA ILE A 13 -6.99 -1.08 0.74
C ILE A 13 -5.65 -1.04 1.48
N LEU A 14 -5.15 0.15 1.82
CA LEU A 14 -3.89 0.32 2.56
C LEU A 14 -3.93 -0.33 3.95
N ILE A 15 -5.01 -0.09 4.70
CA ILE A 15 -5.20 -0.68 6.04
C ILE A 15 -5.16 -2.20 6.01
N VAL A 16 -5.66 -2.83 4.95
CA VAL A 16 -5.66 -4.29 4.81
C VAL A 16 -4.33 -4.78 4.25
N PHE A 17 -3.79 -4.11 3.25
CA PHE A 17 -2.59 -4.54 2.54
C PHE A 17 -1.32 -4.45 3.39
N ILE A 18 -1.12 -3.35 4.12
CA ILE A 18 0.08 -3.13 4.94
C ILE A 18 0.30 -4.24 5.98
N PRO A 19 -0.66 -4.62 6.83
CA PRO A 19 -0.45 -5.68 7.82
C PRO A 19 -0.28 -7.06 7.17
N ILE A 20 -0.99 -7.36 6.07
CA ILE A 20 -0.80 -8.62 5.34
C ILE A 20 0.63 -8.70 4.79
N TYR A 21 1.09 -7.64 4.12
CA TYR A 21 2.43 -7.58 3.55
C TYR A 21 3.51 -7.63 4.63
N ALA A 22 3.35 -6.87 5.72
CA ALA A 22 4.29 -6.87 6.83
C ALA A 22 4.38 -8.26 7.50
N THR A 23 3.25 -8.95 7.66
CA THR A 23 3.21 -10.32 8.21
C THR A 23 3.86 -11.31 7.26
N PHE A 24 3.65 -11.16 5.95
CA PHE A 24 4.28 -12.00 4.93
C PHE A 24 5.81 -11.82 4.94
N VAL A 25 6.30 -10.59 4.92
CA VAL A 25 7.74 -10.27 4.99
C VAL A 25 8.35 -10.75 6.31
N LYS A 26 7.63 -10.65 7.43
CA LYS A 26 8.08 -11.15 8.73
C LYS A 26 8.23 -12.68 8.74
N THR A 27 7.26 -13.38 8.17
CA THR A 27 7.17 -14.85 8.19
C THR A 27 8.14 -15.48 7.21
N PHE A 28 8.20 -14.98 5.98
CA PHE A 28 9.03 -15.54 4.92
C PHE A 28 10.43 -14.95 4.86
N GLY A 29 10.60 -13.67 5.21
CA GLY A 29 11.88 -12.97 5.12
C GLY A 29 12.74 -13.06 6.39
N GLY A 30 12.18 -13.51 7.52
CA GLY A 30 12.90 -13.57 8.80
C GLY A 30 13.26 -12.19 9.38
N TRP A 31 12.74 -11.10 8.83
CA TRP A 31 13.10 -9.74 9.24
C TRP A 31 12.54 -9.41 10.63
N SER A 32 13.08 -8.37 11.28
CA SER A 32 12.47 -7.81 12.50
C SER A 32 11.13 -7.16 12.17
N TRP A 33 10.20 -7.15 13.14
CA TRP A 33 8.90 -6.47 13.01
C TRP A 33 9.04 -5.01 12.57
N LYS A 34 10.04 -4.30 13.13
CA LYS A 34 10.31 -2.91 12.79
C LYS A 34 10.64 -2.72 11.31
N LYS A 35 11.51 -3.57 10.75
CA LYS A 35 11.85 -3.54 9.32
C LYS A 35 10.64 -3.91 8.45
N SER A 36 9.90 -4.95 8.83
CA SER A 36 8.75 -5.44 8.06
C SER A 36 7.65 -4.38 7.94
N ILE A 37 7.37 -3.66 9.04
CA ILE A 37 6.41 -2.55 9.04
C ILE A 37 6.91 -1.37 8.20
N ILE A 38 8.18 -0.96 8.35
CA ILE A 38 8.77 0.14 7.56
C ILE A 38 8.70 -0.18 6.06
N THR A 39 9.05 -1.41 5.67
CA THR A 39 8.99 -1.84 4.27
C THR A 39 7.54 -1.91 3.78
N GLY A 40 6.60 -2.43 4.59
CA GLY A 40 5.18 -2.44 4.22
C GLY A 40 4.60 -1.04 3.99
N LEU A 41 4.97 -0.07 4.84
CA LEU A 41 4.61 1.33 4.65
C LEU A 41 5.23 1.91 3.37
N PHE A 42 6.50 1.62 3.11
CA PHE A 42 7.20 2.10 1.92
C PHE A 42 6.58 1.56 0.62
N VAL A 43 6.25 0.27 0.59
CA VAL A 43 5.56 -0.36 -0.55
C VAL A 43 4.16 0.21 -0.73
N GLY A 44 3.43 0.44 0.37
CA GLY A 44 2.12 1.09 0.32
C GLY A 44 2.16 2.50 -0.30
N ILE A 45 3.17 3.30 0.05
CA ILE A 45 3.37 4.63 -0.54
C ILE A 45 3.70 4.53 -2.03
N LEU A 46 4.61 3.62 -2.43
CA LEU A 46 4.96 3.41 -3.83
C LEU A 46 3.76 2.96 -4.67
N PHE A 47 2.91 2.10 -4.12
CA PHE A 47 1.67 1.68 -4.75
C PHE A 47 0.75 2.87 -5.00
N PHE A 48 0.59 3.76 -4.01
CA PHE A 48 -0.24 4.96 -4.13
C PHE A 48 0.30 5.95 -5.17
N ILE A 49 1.63 6.14 -5.22
CA ILE A 49 2.28 6.98 -6.23
C ILE A 49 2.05 6.39 -7.63
N SER A 50 2.20 5.07 -7.77
CA SER A 50 2.00 4.37 -9.05
C SER A 50 0.56 4.44 -9.53
N ASP A 51 -0.42 4.25 -8.64
CA ASP A 51 -1.85 4.42 -8.94
C ASP A 51 -2.17 5.84 -9.42
N SER A 52 -1.66 6.86 -8.70
CA SER A 52 -1.83 8.26 -9.07
C SER A 52 -1.21 8.58 -10.44
N LEU A 53 -0.01 8.07 -10.71
CA LEU A 53 0.67 8.22 -12.00
C LEU A 53 -0.13 7.54 -13.14
N CYS A 54 -0.60 6.32 -12.95
CA CYS A 54 -1.40 5.61 -13.96
C CYS A 54 -2.67 6.40 -14.33
N ARG A 55 -3.34 6.98 -13.33
CA ARG A 55 -4.53 7.83 -13.54
C ARG A 55 -4.18 9.15 -14.21
N TYR A 56 -3.05 9.74 -13.85
CA TYR A 56 -2.58 10.98 -14.49
C TYR A 56 -2.28 10.77 -15.97
N PHE A 57 -1.65 9.64 -16.33
CA PHE A 57 -1.35 9.28 -17.72
C PHE A 57 -2.52 8.66 -18.47
N GLY A 58 -3.69 8.48 -17.84
CA GLY A 58 -4.86 7.88 -18.48
C GLY A 58 -4.62 6.43 -18.95
N LEU A 59 -3.71 5.70 -18.30
CA LEU A 59 -3.47 4.29 -18.57
C LEU A 59 -4.62 3.38 -18.08
N TYR A 60 -5.65 3.98 -17.46
CA TYR A 60 -6.86 3.35 -16.94
C TYR A 60 -8.05 4.30 -16.95
#